data_AF-A0A0N0JTX6-F1
#
_entry.id   AF-A0A0N0JTX6-F1
#
_cell.length_a   1.000
_cell.length_b   1.000
_cell.length_c   1.000
_cell.angle_alpha   90.00
_cell.angle_beta   90.00
_cell.angle_gamma   90.00
#
_symmetry.space_group_name_H-M   'P 1'
#
loop_
_entity.id
_entity.type
_entity.pdbx_description
1 polymer ?
#
loop_
_entity_poly.entity_id
_entity_poly.type
_entity_poly.pdbx_seq_one_letter_code
_entity_poly.pdbx_strand_id
1 'polypeptide(L)'
;MPNPPGTAFFAPKAPVFPYYTDRNAVLRDAQGISEALARYIDAWLAGRVPSEIPKEFLPPGVNLTDFPRFRLVRAAEITPERVWAPRWARPITRAGYVGFFPDPNVTYLVIPAMLLPFGHKVVVEGEFPRARFFDLQVTPAFRPEDYRYDGGIGVAEVPIVDADIDPLPGHGNPFRLGANRNIDKRGWRVEFPMVVGDAMALNPAFRPPHFRGQGNVRYGSGLMFQGAWGAPGSNGHGRGLWDTGQLWLRYYLPDRRADGSVDALAGVALPRVHNETPKGERYFIEVDLAPFTRRANRVVQIAESAPAEPSDKRMSSARYGWSKQTGIFRAVVAGIALNTGWAPKEYVRNLDKGVAGRGTDLDGPAVLEQSATSATYIDYLVRGMELGRGKVVVLTGRLPSFPTTLRRDARFGGGEMRYWSLTGYEVPGGLDFVKAFDKNAVIGVAVHCVFDEEMVLDAQRRYVICFSRPQDRPANATPAAGVTWVDWGPAAEVSWTLRWLTVGPEWRGANAPTPEKLGRKPDWAEQAWDPSAIGTNSHNGALGDYLPRIHYMDASEFAKLGANVTMDRVPLWRG
;
A
#
# COMPACT_ATOMS: atom_id res chain seq x y z
N MET A 1 24.67 -7.16 21.37
CA MET A 1 24.57 -8.42 22.15
C MET A 1 23.11 -8.85 22.14
N PRO A 2 22.77 -10.10 21.82
CA PRO A 2 21.40 -10.57 21.95
C PRO A 2 21.07 -10.75 23.44
N ASN A 3 19.95 -10.20 23.89
CA ASN A 3 19.49 -10.35 25.27
C ASN A 3 19.10 -11.81 25.56
N PRO A 4 19.29 -12.28 26.80
CA PRO A 4 18.93 -13.63 27.19
C PRO A 4 17.41 -13.86 27.14
N PRO A 5 16.96 -15.10 26.86
CA PRO A 5 15.54 -15.46 26.90
C PRO A 5 15.01 -15.29 28.33
N GLY A 6 13.94 -14.50 28.51
CA GLY A 6 13.27 -14.30 29.79
C GLY A 6 13.28 -12.88 30.36
N THR A 7 13.91 -11.91 29.70
CA THR A 7 13.68 -10.49 30.04
C THR A 7 12.42 -9.99 29.34
N ALA A 8 11.33 -9.85 30.09
CA ALA A 8 10.10 -9.23 29.60
C ALA A 8 10.41 -7.79 29.21
N PHE A 9 10.57 -7.54 27.91
CA PHE A 9 10.62 -6.19 27.38
C PHE A 9 9.24 -5.57 27.65
N PHE A 10 9.14 -4.67 28.65
CA PHE A 10 7.89 -3.99 28.96
C PHE A 10 7.47 -3.18 27.74
N ALA A 11 6.50 -3.70 26.98
CA ALA A 11 5.87 -2.95 25.91
C ALA A 11 5.32 -1.65 26.52
N PRO A 12 5.66 -0.47 25.98
CA PRO A 12 5.21 0.79 26.56
C PRO A 12 3.68 0.83 26.57
N LYS A 13 3.07 1.51 27.55
CA LYS A 13 1.60 1.59 27.61
C LYS A 13 1.03 2.06 26.27
N ALA A 14 0.06 1.31 25.73
CA ALA A 14 -0.63 1.69 24.50
C ALA A 14 -1.29 3.08 24.69
N PRO A 15 -1.13 4.02 23.75
CA PRO A 15 -1.79 5.32 23.85
C PRO A 15 -3.31 5.19 23.89
N VAL A 16 -3.97 6.10 24.61
CA VAL A 16 -5.43 6.14 24.65
C VAL A 16 -5.96 6.83 23.39
N PHE A 17 -7.00 6.24 22.80
CA PHE A 17 -7.77 6.84 21.73
C PHE A 17 -9.12 7.38 22.26
N PRO A 18 -9.53 8.60 21.89
CA PRO A 18 -8.75 9.57 21.13
C PRO A 18 -7.67 10.27 22.00
N TYR A 19 -6.56 10.65 21.37
CA TYR A 19 -5.47 11.48 21.86
C TYR A 19 -5.78 12.99 21.79
N TYR A 20 -6.84 13.42 22.50
CA TYR A 20 -7.09 14.82 22.88
C TYR A 20 -8.08 14.86 24.04
N THR A 21 -8.07 15.96 24.80
CA THR A 21 -9.03 16.20 25.89
C THR A 21 -10.14 17.17 25.51
N ASP A 22 -9.86 18.15 24.64
CA ASP A 22 -10.85 19.07 24.08
C ASP A 22 -10.81 19.01 22.54
N ARG A 23 -11.82 18.35 21.96
CA ARG A 23 -12.00 18.25 20.51
C ARG A 23 -12.12 19.62 19.84
N ASN A 24 -12.80 20.58 20.48
CA ASN A 24 -13.03 21.90 19.93
C ASN A 24 -11.75 22.74 19.94
N ALA A 25 -10.85 22.52 20.91
CA ALA A 25 -9.51 23.12 20.88
C ALA A 25 -8.73 22.66 19.66
N VAL A 26 -8.71 21.35 19.38
CA VAL A 26 -8.02 20.80 18.18
C VAL A 26 -8.60 21.40 16.89
N LEU A 27 -9.93 21.55 16.80
CA LEU A 27 -10.57 22.19 15.64
C LEU A 27 -10.19 23.67 15.50
N ARG A 28 -10.18 24.44 16.60
CA ARG A 28 -9.76 25.85 16.60
C ARG A 28 -8.30 26.00 16.17
N ASP A 29 -7.42 25.13 16.66
CA ASP A 29 -6.00 25.12 16.29
C ASP A 29 -5.82 24.82 14.80
N ALA A 30 -6.50 23.80 14.28
CA ALA A 30 -6.47 23.46 12.86
C ALA A 30 -6.93 24.64 11.99
N GLN A 31 -8.04 25.28 12.38
CA GLN A 31 -8.57 26.44 11.70
C GLN A 31 -7.58 27.61 11.75
N GLY A 32 -6.95 27.87 12.89
CA GLY A 32 -5.93 28.91 13.05
C GLY A 32 -4.71 28.71 12.14
N ILE A 33 -4.19 27.48 12.05
CA ILE A 33 -3.10 27.12 11.13
C ILE A 33 -3.52 27.36 9.68
N SER A 34 -4.70 26.87 9.30
CA SER A 34 -5.25 27.02 7.97
C SER A 34 -5.41 28.51 7.57
N GLU A 35 -6.02 29.31 8.43
CA GLU A 35 -6.26 30.73 8.17
C GLU A 35 -4.97 31.55 8.11
N ALA A 36 -3.98 31.22 8.94
CA ALA A 36 -2.67 31.87 8.89
C ALA A 36 -1.99 31.63 7.53
N LEU A 37 -2.00 30.38 7.05
CA LEU A 37 -1.48 30.03 5.74
C LEU A 37 -2.28 30.69 4.60
N ALA A 38 -3.62 30.71 4.68
CA ALA A 38 -4.47 31.36 3.67
C ALA A 38 -4.15 32.86 3.55
N ARG A 39 -4.01 33.58 4.69
CA ARG A 39 -3.60 34.99 4.68
C ARG A 39 -2.24 35.21 4.07
N TYR A 40 -1.29 34.31 4.31
CA TYR A 40 0.05 34.37 3.71
C TYR A 40 -0.03 34.19 2.18
N ILE A 41 -0.81 33.21 1.70
CA ILE A 41 -1.05 32.98 0.27
C ILE A 41 -1.69 34.21 -0.38
N ASP A 42 -2.75 34.78 0.21
CA ASP A 42 -3.42 35.99 -0.30
C ASP A 42 -2.47 37.20 -0.34
N ALA A 43 -1.59 37.34 0.67
CA ALA A 43 -0.58 38.39 0.67
C ALA A 43 0.47 38.19 -0.44
N TRP A 44 0.89 36.94 -0.69
CA TRP A 44 1.84 36.60 -1.75
C TRP A 44 1.23 36.79 -3.14
N LEU A 45 -0.02 36.37 -3.34
CA LEU A 45 -0.78 36.60 -4.58
C LEU A 45 -0.87 38.10 -4.91
N ALA A 46 -0.97 38.94 -3.87
CA ALA A 46 -0.94 40.40 -3.96
C ALA A 46 0.49 41.02 -4.02
N GLY A 47 1.55 40.21 -4.06
CA GLY A 47 2.94 40.68 -4.15
C GLY A 47 3.50 41.33 -2.88
N ARG A 48 2.89 41.08 -1.71
CA ARG A 48 3.24 41.73 -0.43
C ARG A 48 4.22 40.96 0.45
N VAL A 49 4.38 39.66 0.22
CA VAL A 49 5.29 38.77 0.97
C VAL A 49 6.06 37.90 -0.01
N PRO A 50 7.25 37.36 0.37
CA PRO A 50 8.05 36.52 -0.51
C PRO A 50 7.35 35.20 -0.86
N SER A 51 7.91 34.45 -1.82
CA SER A 51 7.36 33.13 -2.20
C SER A 51 7.70 32.03 -1.20
N GLU A 52 8.87 32.08 -0.56
CA GLU A 52 9.29 31.07 0.41
C GLU A 52 8.41 31.18 1.65
N ILE A 53 7.70 30.09 2.00
CA ILE A 53 6.80 30.05 3.15
C ILE A 53 7.66 29.96 4.42
N PRO A 54 7.58 30.95 5.32
CA PRO A 54 8.34 30.92 6.57
C PRO A 54 7.91 29.76 7.48
N LYS A 55 8.84 29.26 8.29
CA LYS A 55 8.64 28.08 9.15
C LYS A 55 7.44 28.21 10.09
N GLU A 56 7.14 29.41 10.55
CA GLU A 56 5.99 29.70 11.43
C GLU A 56 4.62 29.46 10.77
N PHE A 57 4.57 29.37 9.43
CA PHE A 57 3.35 29.00 8.68
C PHE A 57 3.32 27.50 8.32
N LEU A 58 4.36 26.74 8.66
CA LEU A 58 4.40 25.30 8.45
C LEU A 58 3.91 24.56 9.70
N PRO A 59 3.17 23.44 9.56
CA PRO A 59 2.82 22.61 10.70
C PRO A 59 4.09 22.12 11.43
N PRO A 60 4.19 22.22 12.77
CA PRO A 60 5.41 21.89 13.50
C PRO A 60 5.91 20.45 13.32
N GLY A 61 5.01 19.50 13.05
CA GLY A 61 5.32 18.09 12.89
C GLY A 61 5.97 17.72 11.55
N VAL A 62 5.98 18.63 10.57
CA VAL A 62 6.56 18.42 9.24
C VAL A 62 8.01 17.96 9.35
N ASN A 63 8.36 16.93 8.59
CA ASN A 63 9.72 16.43 8.51
C ASN A 63 10.59 17.33 7.62
N LEU A 64 11.14 18.39 8.19
CA LEU A 64 12.01 19.33 7.47
C LEU A 64 13.35 18.72 7.01
N THR A 65 13.71 17.50 7.43
CA THR A 65 14.85 16.78 6.85
C THR A 65 14.52 16.25 5.47
N ASP A 66 13.29 15.76 5.28
CA ASP A 66 12.81 15.25 3.98
C ASP A 66 12.25 16.36 3.09
N PHE A 67 11.67 17.40 3.70
CA PHE A 67 10.96 18.51 3.05
C PHE A 67 11.50 19.86 3.55
N PRO A 68 12.73 20.26 3.18
CA PRO A 68 13.41 21.38 3.81
C PRO A 68 12.84 22.75 3.43
N ARG A 69 12.10 22.86 2.32
CA ARG A 69 11.63 24.14 1.75
C ARG A 69 10.24 24.02 1.13
N PHE A 70 9.46 25.08 1.28
CA PHE A 70 8.10 25.22 0.77
C PHE A 70 7.97 26.59 0.10
N ARG A 71 7.55 26.61 -1.16
CA ARG A 71 7.51 27.84 -1.96
C ARG A 71 6.21 27.99 -2.73
N LEU A 72 5.62 29.17 -2.65
CA LEU A 72 4.49 29.55 -3.49
C LEU A 72 4.96 29.86 -4.91
N VAL A 73 4.30 29.25 -5.90
CA VAL A 73 4.57 29.49 -7.32
C VAL A 73 3.26 29.72 -8.05
N ARG A 74 3.27 30.53 -9.11
CA ARG A 74 2.07 30.65 -9.95
C ARG A 74 1.86 29.32 -10.67
N ALA A 75 0.60 28.95 -10.91
CA ALA A 75 0.29 27.69 -11.58
C ALA A 75 0.88 27.58 -13.00
N ALA A 76 1.19 28.70 -13.66
CA ALA A 76 1.85 28.70 -14.97
C ALA A 76 3.36 28.37 -14.89
N GLU A 77 3.98 28.46 -13.71
CA GLU A 77 5.43 28.25 -13.51
C GLU A 77 5.76 26.83 -13.02
N ILE A 78 4.76 26.03 -12.64
CA ILE A 78 4.96 24.68 -12.11
C ILE A 78 4.89 23.65 -13.25
N THR A 79 5.80 22.67 -13.23
CA THR A 79 5.78 21.52 -14.14
C THR A 79 5.46 20.25 -13.36
N PRO A 80 4.84 19.22 -13.98
CA PRO A 80 4.52 17.98 -13.30
C PRO A 80 5.71 17.29 -12.60
N GLU A 81 6.92 17.39 -13.17
CA GLU A 81 8.15 16.80 -12.64
C GLU A 81 8.59 17.43 -11.31
N ARG A 82 8.15 18.66 -11.04
CA ARG A 82 8.42 19.39 -9.79
C ARG A 82 7.33 19.15 -8.73
N VAL A 83 6.24 18.47 -9.09
CA VAL A 83 5.11 18.18 -8.20
C VAL A 83 5.22 16.76 -7.61
N TRP A 84 5.47 15.78 -8.48
CA TRP A 84 5.39 14.38 -8.10
C TRP A 84 6.74 13.86 -7.59
N ALA A 85 6.72 13.14 -6.47
CA ALA A 85 7.80 12.25 -6.07
C ALA A 85 7.50 10.84 -6.62
N PRO A 86 8.14 10.41 -7.72
CA PRO A 86 7.83 9.13 -8.33
C PRO A 86 8.58 7.98 -7.66
N ARG A 87 7.93 6.82 -7.63
CA ARG A 87 8.54 5.50 -7.46
C ARG A 87 8.09 4.64 -8.63
N TRP A 88 8.97 4.49 -9.61
CA TRP A 88 8.65 3.85 -10.87
C TRP A 88 8.49 2.34 -10.75
N ALA A 89 7.50 1.79 -11.47
CA ALA A 89 7.45 0.37 -11.76
C ALA A 89 8.74 -0.05 -12.47
N ARG A 90 9.38 -1.11 -11.97
CA ARG A 90 10.64 -1.63 -12.51
C ARG A 90 10.82 -3.10 -12.13
N PRO A 91 11.56 -3.88 -12.93
CA PRO A 91 11.98 -5.22 -12.53
C PRO A 91 12.80 -5.19 -11.24
N ILE A 92 12.66 -6.24 -10.42
CA ILE A 92 13.60 -6.48 -9.33
C ILE A 92 14.89 -7.05 -9.95
N THR A 93 16.03 -6.50 -9.54
CA THR A 93 17.33 -6.98 -10.02
C THR A 93 18.26 -7.17 -8.83
N ARG A 94 19.10 -8.21 -8.89
CA ARG A 94 20.15 -8.43 -7.88
C ARG A 94 21.20 -7.30 -7.86
N ALA A 95 21.26 -6.47 -8.90
CA ALA A 95 22.12 -5.29 -8.96
C ALA A 95 21.67 -4.17 -8.02
N GLY A 96 20.43 -4.24 -7.49
CA GLY A 96 19.94 -3.24 -6.56
C GLY A 96 18.47 -3.38 -6.25
N TYR A 97 18.16 -3.49 -4.96
CA TYR A 97 16.80 -3.55 -4.44
C TYR A 97 16.35 -2.20 -3.91
N VAL A 98 15.05 -2.01 -3.74
CA VAL A 98 14.48 -0.79 -3.16
C VAL A 98 13.45 -1.14 -2.08
N GLY A 99 13.52 -0.43 -0.95
CA GLY A 99 12.64 -0.61 0.21
C GLY A 99 11.33 0.15 0.17
N PHE A 100 10.69 0.28 1.33
CA PHE A 100 9.38 0.87 1.57
C PHE A 100 8.24 0.14 0.84
N PHE A 101 8.25 -1.19 0.93
CA PHE A 101 7.19 -2.11 0.51
C PHE A 101 6.60 -1.88 -0.92
N PRO A 102 7.43 -1.64 -1.95
CA PRO A 102 6.91 -1.41 -3.29
C PRO A 102 6.36 -2.71 -3.87
N ASP A 103 5.22 -2.63 -4.56
CA ASP A 103 4.98 -3.58 -5.65
C ASP A 103 5.86 -3.15 -6.84
N PRO A 104 6.80 -3.97 -7.32
CA PRO A 104 7.67 -3.61 -8.45
C PRO A 104 6.91 -3.39 -9.76
N ASN A 105 5.67 -3.87 -9.88
CA ASN A 105 4.82 -3.70 -11.06
C ASN A 105 3.91 -2.47 -10.97
N VAL A 106 4.13 -1.60 -9.98
CA VAL A 106 3.31 -0.41 -9.76
C VAL A 106 4.17 0.84 -9.80
N THR A 107 3.70 1.85 -10.54
CA THR A 107 4.25 3.21 -10.44
C THR A 107 3.45 3.95 -9.39
N TYR A 108 4.13 4.45 -8.36
CA TYR A 108 3.55 5.34 -7.36
C TYR A 108 4.00 6.76 -7.61
N LEU A 109 3.05 7.68 -7.77
CA LEU A 109 3.27 9.11 -7.80
C LEU A 109 2.68 9.67 -6.51
N VAL A 110 3.48 10.39 -5.73
CA VAL A 110 3.01 10.97 -4.47
C VAL A 110 3.36 12.45 -4.38
N ILE A 111 2.45 13.25 -3.86
CA ILE A 111 2.74 14.56 -3.26
C ILE A 111 2.84 14.30 -1.76
N PRO A 112 4.05 14.10 -1.20
CA PRO A 112 4.23 13.50 0.12
C PRO A 112 4.08 14.48 1.29
N ALA A 113 4.10 15.79 1.01
CA ALA A 113 3.93 16.87 1.98
C ALA A 113 2.98 17.94 1.41
N MET A 114 1.73 17.53 1.16
CA MET A 114 0.70 18.39 0.58
C MET A 114 0.14 19.33 1.66
N LEU A 115 0.50 20.61 1.58
CA LEU A 115 0.05 21.67 2.50
C LEU A 115 -0.91 22.62 1.79
N LEU A 116 -2.17 22.69 2.21
CA LEU A 116 -3.16 23.66 1.73
C LEU A 116 -4.10 24.09 2.86
N PRO A 117 -4.60 25.35 2.86
CA PRO A 117 -5.67 25.78 3.75
C PRO A 117 -7.02 25.11 3.44
N PHE A 118 -7.88 25.02 4.44
CA PHE A 118 -9.30 24.74 4.25
C PHE A 118 -9.97 25.78 3.34
N GLY A 119 -10.91 25.33 2.52
CA GLY A 119 -11.59 26.14 1.51
C GLY A 119 -10.85 26.25 0.17
N HIS A 120 -9.55 25.95 0.15
CA HIS A 120 -8.80 25.78 -1.09
C HIS A 120 -9.03 24.39 -1.66
N LYS A 121 -8.66 24.16 -2.92
CA LYS A 121 -8.71 22.83 -3.53
C LYS A 121 -7.47 22.50 -4.34
N VAL A 122 -7.15 21.22 -4.43
CA VAL A 122 -6.17 20.69 -5.40
C VAL A 122 -6.93 20.26 -6.65
N VAL A 123 -6.41 20.60 -7.82
CA VAL A 123 -6.92 20.15 -9.11
C VAL A 123 -5.84 19.33 -9.78
N VAL A 124 -6.20 18.14 -10.27
CA VAL A 124 -5.31 17.23 -10.99
C VAL A 124 -5.89 16.96 -12.37
N GLU A 125 -5.07 17.13 -13.41
CA GLU A 125 -5.47 16.92 -14.79
C GLU A 125 -4.46 16.03 -15.51
N GLY A 126 -4.96 15.05 -16.26
CA GLY A 126 -4.09 14.14 -16.98
C GLY A 126 -4.82 13.36 -18.05
N GLU A 127 -4.13 12.36 -18.58
CA GLU A 127 -4.71 11.35 -19.45
C GLU A 127 -4.84 10.05 -18.68
N PHE A 128 -5.88 9.27 -18.99
CA PHE A 128 -6.04 7.93 -18.46
C PHE A 128 -4.74 7.15 -18.77
N PRO A 129 -4.04 6.50 -17.84
CA PRO A 129 -2.83 5.75 -18.15
C PRO A 129 -3.14 4.46 -18.95
N ARG A 130 -2.17 3.92 -19.68
CA ARG A 130 -2.22 2.57 -20.28
C ARG A 130 -1.73 1.55 -19.24
N ALA A 131 -2.60 1.22 -18.31
CA ALA A 131 -2.33 0.32 -17.20
C ALA A 131 -3.56 -0.57 -16.96
N ARG A 132 -3.47 -1.49 -15.99
CA ARG A 132 -4.62 -2.30 -15.57
C ARG A 132 -5.54 -1.58 -14.60
N PHE A 133 -4.97 -0.75 -13.75
CA PHE A 133 -5.73 0.00 -12.77
C PHE A 133 -5.00 1.29 -12.46
N PHE A 134 -5.76 2.35 -12.16
CA PHE A 134 -5.22 3.46 -11.38
C PHE A 134 -6.26 4.07 -10.43
N ASP A 135 -5.74 4.73 -9.40
CA ASP A 135 -6.54 5.51 -8.46
C ASP A 135 -5.86 6.83 -8.08
N LEU A 136 -6.65 7.75 -7.55
CA LEU A 136 -6.17 8.92 -6.83
C LEU A 136 -6.70 8.88 -5.40
N GLN A 137 -5.82 9.05 -4.41
CA GLN A 137 -6.18 9.05 -3.00
C GLN A 137 -5.54 10.24 -2.28
N VAL A 138 -6.37 11.17 -1.85
CA VAL A 138 -5.97 12.27 -0.98
C VAL A 138 -6.07 11.84 0.49
N THR A 139 -5.43 12.54 1.42
CA THR A 139 -5.76 12.39 2.85
C THR A 139 -7.22 12.72 3.13
N PRO A 140 -7.88 12.06 4.10
CA PRO A 140 -9.28 12.36 4.39
C PRO A 140 -9.51 13.80 4.82
N ALA A 141 -10.77 14.24 4.72
CA ALA A 141 -11.24 15.48 5.32
C ALA A 141 -10.81 15.59 6.79
N PHE A 142 -10.50 16.80 7.26
CA PHE A 142 -9.93 16.96 8.58
C PHE A 142 -10.97 16.68 9.68
N ARG A 143 -10.64 15.72 10.54
CA ARG A 143 -11.37 15.39 11.76
C ARG A 143 -10.36 15.00 12.85
N PRO A 144 -10.46 15.54 14.08
CA PRO A 144 -9.50 15.26 15.15
C PRO A 144 -9.31 13.78 15.47
N GLU A 145 -10.36 12.97 15.30
CA GLU A 145 -10.35 11.52 15.52
C GLU A 145 -9.48 10.74 14.51
N ASP A 146 -9.28 11.29 13.30
CA ASP A 146 -8.68 10.56 12.18
C ASP A 146 -7.17 10.80 12.11
N TYR A 147 -6.41 10.01 12.88
CA TYR A 147 -4.96 10.18 12.95
C TYR A 147 -4.25 9.82 11.67
N ARG A 148 -3.22 10.61 11.37
CA ARG A 148 -2.19 10.27 10.39
C ARG A 148 -0.82 10.66 10.89
N TYR A 149 -0.03 9.66 11.25
CA TYR A 149 1.31 9.83 11.80
C TYR A 149 2.38 9.69 10.72
N ASP A 150 3.24 10.71 10.61
CA ASP A 150 4.41 10.78 9.71
C ASP A 150 4.09 10.40 8.25
N GLY A 151 2.89 10.78 7.79
CA GLY A 151 2.34 10.46 6.47
C GLY A 151 2.05 8.97 6.19
N GLY A 152 2.58 8.05 6.99
CA GLY A 152 2.64 6.61 6.71
C GLY A 152 1.66 5.73 7.48
N ILE A 153 1.23 6.14 8.68
CA ILE A 153 0.36 5.34 9.56
C ILE A 153 -0.93 6.10 9.79
N GLY A 154 -2.07 5.40 9.74
CA GLY A 154 -3.34 5.96 10.16
C GLY A 154 -4.47 5.76 9.16
N VAL A 155 -5.44 6.66 9.22
CA VAL A 155 -6.68 6.66 8.44
C VAL A 155 -6.41 6.98 6.97
N ALA A 156 -7.17 6.36 6.07
CA ALA A 156 -7.17 6.65 4.64
C ALA A 156 -8.50 7.27 4.18
N GLU A 157 -8.47 7.99 3.06
CA GLU A 157 -9.67 8.42 2.34
C GLU A 157 -10.07 7.37 1.32
N VAL A 158 -11.33 7.42 0.87
CA VAL A 158 -11.78 6.65 -0.28
C VAL A 158 -11.18 7.22 -1.55
N PRO A 159 -10.44 6.41 -2.34
CA PRO A 159 -9.87 6.89 -3.58
C PRO A 159 -10.97 7.16 -4.63
N ILE A 160 -10.60 7.91 -5.66
CA ILE A 160 -11.31 7.86 -6.94
C ILE A 160 -10.63 6.82 -7.80
N VAL A 161 -11.37 5.78 -8.21
CA VAL A 161 -10.87 4.73 -9.10
C VAL A 161 -11.12 5.08 -10.55
N ASP A 162 -10.21 4.64 -11.42
CA ASP A 162 -10.23 4.85 -12.86
C ASP A 162 -11.60 4.79 -13.56
N ALA A 163 -12.40 3.75 -13.36
CA ALA A 163 -13.65 3.49 -14.06
C ALA A 163 -14.76 4.48 -13.67
N ASP A 164 -14.60 5.12 -12.52
CA ASP A 164 -15.54 6.09 -11.95
C ASP A 164 -15.26 7.52 -12.36
N ILE A 165 -14.08 7.78 -12.92
CA ILE A 165 -13.73 9.12 -13.40
C ILE A 165 -14.52 9.40 -14.67
N ASP A 166 -15.23 10.51 -14.66
CA ASP A 166 -15.85 11.04 -15.85
C ASP A 166 -14.77 11.70 -16.72
N PRO A 167 -14.65 11.28 -18.00
CA PRO A 167 -13.69 11.86 -18.91
C PRO A 167 -14.03 13.32 -19.20
N LEU A 168 -13.05 14.09 -19.68
CA LEU A 168 -13.30 15.43 -20.21
C LEU A 168 -14.33 15.38 -21.37
N PRO A 169 -15.09 16.45 -21.63
CA PRO A 169 -16.04 16.50 -22.74
C PRO A 169 -15.40 16.09 -24.08
N GLY A 170 -15.98 15.08 -24.74
CA GLY A 170 -15.47 14.54 -26.00
C GLY A 170 -14.31 13.53 -25.86
N HIS A 171 -13.91 13.18 -24.63
CA HIS A 171 -12.97 12.11 -24.33
C HIS A 171 -13.72 10.86 -23.82
N GLY A 172 -13.09 9.69 -23.90
CA GLY A 172 -13.60 8.43 -23.37
C GLY A 172 -12.81 7.95 -22.14
N ASN A 173 -13.43 7.08 -21.34
CA ASN A 173 -12.77 6.38 -20.24
C ASN A 173 -12.43 4.93 -20.66
N PRO A 174 -11.14 4.57 -20.80
CA PRO A 174 -10.70 3.25 -21.27
C PRO A 174 -10.74 2.15 -20.19
N PHE A 175 -11.07 2.49 -18.94
CA PHE A 175 -11.12 1.54 -17.81
C PHE A 175 -12.52 0.99 -17.53
N ARG A 176 -13.53 1.49 -18.24
CA ARG A 176 -14.90 0.94 -18.16
C ARG A 176 -14.94 -0.44 -18.84
N LEU A 177 -15.76 -1.34 -18.31
CA LEU A 177 -15.91 -2.70 -18.83
C LEU A 177 -16.28 -2.67 -20.33
N GLY A 178 -15.52 -3.39 -21.16
CA GLY A 178 -15.70 -3.44 -22.62
C GLY A 178 -15.20 -2.20 -23.39
N ALA A 179 -14.69 -1.18 -22.69
CA ALA A 179 -14.21 0.04 -23.34
C ALA A 179 -13.00 -0.23 -24.26
N ASN A 180 -12.87 0.58 -25.31
CA ASN A 180 -11.68 0.60 -26.15
C ASN A 180 -10.54 1.27 -25.38
N ARG A 181 -9.44 0.52 -25.16
CA ARG A 181 -8.25 1.01 -24.46
C ARG A 181 -7.33 1.88 -25.34
N ASN A 182 -7.56 1.87 -26.65
CA ASN A 182 -6.77 2.58 -27.65
C ASN A 182 -7.41 3.89 -28.11
N ILE A 183 -8.36 4.43 -27.36
CA ILE A 183 -8.91 5.76 -27.65
C ILE A 183 -7.85 6.85 -27.50
N ASP A 184 -7.81 7.79 -28.45
CA ASP A 184 -6.86 8.90 -28.40
C ASP A 184 -7.31 9.99 -27.41
N LYS A 185 -8.57 10.41 -27.49
CA LYS A 185 -9.14 11.39 -26.57
C LYS A 185 -9.49 10.71 -25.25
N ARG A 186 -8.58 10.80 -24.27
CA ARG A 186 -8.67 10.11 -22.97
C ARG A 186 -8.28 10.96 -21.75
N GLY A 187 -8.67 12.24 -21.77
CA GLY A 187 -8.32 13.20 -20.74
C GLY A 187 -9.31 13.14 -19.57
N TRP A 188 -8.84 13.49 -18.38
CA TRP A 188 -9.65 13.61 -17.17
C TRP A 188 -9.18 14.78 -16.30
N ARG A 189 -10.08 15.22 -15.41
CA ARG A 189 -9.82 16.23 -14.38
C ARG A 189 -10.51 15.82 -13.10
N VAL A 190 -9.79 15.85 -11.98
CA VAL A 190 -10.27 15.53 -10.64
C VAL A 190 -9.96 16.67 -9.68
N GLU A 191 -10.85 16.94 -8.74
CA GLU A 191 -10.71 18.00 -7.75
C GLU A 191 -10.82 17.46 -6.32
N PHE A 192 -9.99 18.01 -5.44
CA PHE A 192 -9.97 17.70 -4.01
C PHE A 192 -10.14 18.97 -3.17
N PRO A 193 -11.36 19.34 -2.76
CA PRO A 193 -11.58 20.44 -1.82
C PRO A 193 -11.04 20.09 -0.43
N MET A 194 -10.30 21.01 0.17
CA MET A 194 -9.73 20.88 1.51
C MET A 194 -10.75 21.34 2.54
N VAL A 195 -11.22 20.45 3.41
CA VAL A 195 -12.34 20.75 4.33
C VAL A 195 -12.15 20.13 5.70
N VAL A 196 -12.86 20.69 6.67
CA VAL A 196 -13.08 20.11 8.00
C VAL A 196 -14.43 19.38 7.98
N GLY A 197 -14.46 18.14 8.44
CA GLY A 197 -15.72 17.39 8.54
C GLY A 197 -15.55 15.89 8.56
N ASP A 198 -16.66 15.19 8.72
CA ASP A 198 -16.71 13.74 8.62
C ASP A 198 -16.59 13.28 7.16
N ALA A 199 -15.50 12.57 6.84
CA ALA A 199 -15.25 12.03 5.51
C ALA A 199 -16.40 11.15 5.01
N MET A 200 -17.08 10.39 5.88
CA MET A 200 -18.22 9.56 5.46
C MET A 200 -19.44 10.38 5.03
N ALA A 201 -19.70 11.49 5.73
CA ALA A 201 -20.79 12.40 5.40
C ALA A 201 -20.50 13.17 4.11
N LEU A 202 -19.24 13.59 3.92
CA LEU A 202 -18.79 14.39 2.78
C LEU A 202 -18.61 13.55 1.50
N ASN A 203 -18.18 12.30 1.64
CA ASN A 203 -17.91 11.40 0.53
C ASN A 203 -18.88 10.20 0.58
N PRO A 204 -20.03 10.22 -0.14
CA PRO A 204 -20.95 9.08 -0.19
C PRO A 204 -20.32 7.78 -0.70
N ALA A 205 -19.21 7.88 -1.43
CA ALA A 205 -18.38 6.75 -1.85
C ALA A 205 -17.79 5.96 -0.66
N PHE A 206 -17.78 6.53 0.55
CA PHE A 206 -17.32 5.91 1.79
C PHE A 206 -18.32 4.93 2.38
N ARG A 207 -18.91 4.08 1.54
CA ARG A 207 -19.89 3.09 1.99
C ARG A 207 -19.43 1.68 1.57
N PRO A 208 -19.43 0.72 2.51
CA PRO A 208 -19.26 -0.68 2.14
C PRO A 208 -20.40 -1.12 1.21
N PRO A 209 -20.21 -2.18 0.42
CA PRO A 209 -19.05 -3.06 0.43
C PRO A 209 -17.96 -2.66 -0.58
N HIS A 210 -18.11 -1.51 -1.26
CA HIS A 210 -17.28 -1.17 -2.41
C HIS A 210 -16.34 0.01 -2.19
N PHE A 211 -16.65 0.91 -1.26
CA PHE A 211 -15.85 2.12 -1.00
C PHE A 211 -15.54 2.87 -2.31
N ARG A 212 -16.59 3.12 -3.09
CA ARG A 212 -16.53 3.51 -4.50
C ARG A 212 -17.71 4.42 -4.86
N GLY A 213 -17.53 5.30 -5.85
CA GLY A 213 -18.59 6.15 -6.36
C GLY A 213 -18.15 6.95 -7.59
N GLN A 214 -19.02 7.05 -8.59
CA GLN A 214 -18.74 7.83 -9.80
C GLN A 214 -18.50 9.31 -9.49
N GLY A 215 -17.65 9.95 -10.29
CA GLY A 215 -17.46 11.39 -10.30
C GLY A 215 -16.04 11.82 -10.01
N ASN A 216 -15.82 13.13 -10.16
CA ASN A 216 -14.48 13.72 -10.24
C ASN A 216 -14.09 14.53 -8.99
N VAL A 217 -14.82 14.38 -7.88
CA VAL A 217 -14.59 15.15 -6.65
C VAL A 217 -14.52 14.22 -5.44
N ARG A 218 -13.52 14.43 -4.59
CA ARG A 218 -13.48 13.91 -3.20
C ARG A 218 -12.99 14.97 -2.25
N TYR A 219 -13.52 14.99 -1.05
CA TYR A 219 -13.10 15.92 -0.02
C TYR A 219 -11.89 15.36 0.73
N GLY A 220 -10.93 16.22 1.06
CA GLY A 220 -9.70 15.83 1.73
C GLY A 220 -9.14 16.91 2.63
N SER A 221 -7.90 16.73 3.09
CA SER A 221 -7.17 17.73 3.87
C SER A 221 -5.68 17.76 3.55
N GLY A 222 -5.12 18.97 3.53
CA GLY A 222 -3.68 19.26 3.50
C GLY A 222 -3.08 19.47 4.88
N LEU A 223 -3.89 19.39 5.94
CA LEU A 223 -3.49 19.49 7.34
C LEU A 223 -3.99 18.28 8.12
N MET A 224 -3.11 17.67 8.91
CA MET A 224 -3.39 16.43 9.63
C MET A 224 -3.03 16.52 11.10
N PHE A 225 -3.75 15.74 11.92
CA PHE A 225 -3.43 15.52 13.32
C PHE A 225 -2.73 14.17 13.50
N GLN A 226 -1.59 14.16 14.19
CA GLN A 226 -0.68 13.01 14.27
C GLN A 226 -0.95 12.08 15.44
N GLY A 227 -1.85 12.44 16.35
CA GLY A 227 -2.12 11.67 17.56
C GLY A 227 -0.89 11.54 18.48
N ALA A 228 -0.85 10.46 19.26
CA ALA A 228 0.06 10.31 20.39
C ALA A 228 1.55 10.36 20.02
N TRP A 229 1.91 9.85 18.85
CA TRP A 229 3.31 9.72 18.43
C TRP A 229 3.88 11.00 17.79
N GLY A 230 3.01 11.95 17.41
CA GLY A 230 3.45 13.29 17.04
C GLY A 230 3.87 14.14 18.25
N ALA A 231 3.31 13.85 19.43
CA ALA A 231 3.48 14.66 20.64
C ALA A 231 4.93 14.64 21.18
N PRO A 232 5.43 15.78 21.72
CA PRO A 232 6.72 15.81 22.42
C PRO A 232 6.79 14.79 23.56
N GLY A 233 7.95 14.14 23.73
CA GLY A 233 8.17 13.15 24.80
C GLY A 233 7.39 11.83 24.65
N SER A 234 6.74 11.60 23.50
CA SER A 234 6.11 10.31 23.17
C SER A 234 7.14 9.29 22.65
N ASN A 235 6.71 8.03 22.50
CA ASN A 235 7.51 6.97 21.86
C ASN A 235 7.62 7.14 20.32
N GLY A 236 7.02 8.19 19.76
CA GLY A 236 7.10 8.51 18.33
C GLY A 236 8.24 9.49 18.01
N HIS A 237 8.07 10.28 16.93
CA HIS A 237 9.10 11.22 16.50
C HIS A 237 9.09 12.55 17.28
N GLY A 238 8.00 12.88 17.99
CA GLY A 238 7.90 14.04 18.89
C GLY A 238 8.13 15.41 18.25
N ARG A 239 7.83 15.57 16.95
CA ARG A 239 8.07 16.83 16.19
C ARG A 239 6.93 17.84 16.37
N GLY A 240 5.74 17.35 16.71
CA GLY A 240 4.54 18.17 16.82
C GLY A 240 3.29 17.40 16.42
N LEU A 241 2.14 17.87 16.90
CA LEU A 241 0.84 17.24 16.68
C LEU A 241 0.25 17.49 15.28
N TRP A 242 0.78 18.46 14.55
CA TRP A 242 0.26 18.91 13.27
C TRP A 242 1.22 18.57 12.14
N ASP A 243 0.72 17.98 11.06
CA ASP A 243 1.50 17.64 9.87
C ASP A 243 0.72 17.96 8.60
N THR A 244 1.35 17.73 7.46
CA THR A 244 0.77 17.89 6.12
C THR A 244 -0.04 16.68 5.68
N GLY A 245 -0.89 16.90 4.67
CA GLY A 245 -1.56 15.83 3.95
C GLY A 245 -0.65 15.18 2.90
N GLN A 246 -1.21 14.22 2.15
CA GLN A 246 -0.59 13.62 0.97
C GLN A 246 -1.64 13.40 -0.12
N LEU A 247 -1.17 13.34 -1.36
CA LEU A 247 -1.94 12.87 -2.51
C LEU A 247 -1.18 11.73 -3.19
N TRP A 248 -1.84 10.60 -3.36
CA TRP A 248 -1.32 9.44 -4.07
C TRP A 248 -2.00 9.28 -5.43
N LEU A 249 -1.23 8.85 -6.41
CA LEU A 249 -1.68 8.37 -7.71
C LEU A 249 -0.90 7.10 -8.03
N ARG A 250 -1.59 6.01 -8.38
CA ARG A 250 -0.95 4.69 -8.53
C ARG A 250 -1.30 4.06 -9.86
N TYR A 251 -0.31 3.65 -10.65
CA TYR A 251 -0.53 2.89 -11.88
C TYR A 251 -0.17 1.43 -11.64
N TYR A 252 -1.18 0.58 -11.53
CA TYR A 252 -0.99 -0.86 -11.37
C TYR A 252 -0.85 -1.53 -12.72
N LEU A 253 0.26 -2.24 -12.85
CA LEU A 253 0.66 -2.97 -14.05
C LEU A 253 0.57 -2.11 -15.32
N PRO A 254 1.45 -1.10 -15.47
CA PRO A 254 1.61 -0.38 -16.73
C PRO A 254 1.87 -1.36 -17.89
N ASP A 255 1.23 -1.09 -19.03
CA ASP A 255 1.39 -1.88 -20.24
C ASP A 255 2.88 -1.95 -20.64
N ARG A 256 3.31 -3.10 -21.17
CA ARG A 256 4.68 -3.23 -21.68
C ARG A 256 4.82 -2.48 -23.00
N ARG A 257 6.04 -2.03 -23.29
CA ARG A 257 6.43 -1.57 -24.63
C ARG A 257 6.54 -2.77 -25.57
N ALA A 258 6.66 -2.49 -26.87
CA ALA A 258 6.77 -3.54 -27.90
C ALA A 258 7.98 -4.47 -27.69
N ASP A 259 9.05 -3.96 -27.07
CA ASP A 259 10.26 -4.71 -26.69
C ASP A 259 10.13 -5.48 -25.37
N GLY A 260 8.95 -5.44 -24.73
CA GLY A 260 8.69 -6.07 -23.43
C GLY A 260 9.12 -5.24 -22.21
N SER A 261 9.76 -4.07 -22.40
CA SER A 261 10.18 -3.21 -21.29
C SER A 261 8.99 -2.54 -20.58
N VAL A 262 9.16 -2.19 -19.32
CA VAL A 262 8.14 -1.48 -18.52
C VAL A 262 8.06 -0.02 -18.98
N ASP A 263 6.86 0.43 -19.36
CA ASP A 263 6.59 1.85 -19.51
C ASP A 263 6.07 2.42 -18.20
N ALA A 264 6.97 2.92 -17.34
CA ALA A 264 6.61 3.32 -15.98
C ALA A 264 5.59 4.48 -15.92
N LEU A 265 5.50 5.28 -16.98
CA LEU A 265 4.47 6.33 -17.12
C LEU A 265 3.18 5.83 -17.78
N ALA A 266 3.11 4.55 -18.14
CA ALA A 266 1.94 3.94 -18.75
C ALA A 266 1.49 4.68 -20.03
N GLY A 267 2.45 5.11 -20.87
CA GLY A 267 2.19 5.72 -22.16
C GLY A 267 1.46 7.07 -22.14
N VAL A 268 1.53 7.81 -21.03
CA VAL A 268 0.97 9.17 -20.89
C VAL A 268 1.96 10.11 -20.20
N ALA A 269 1.75 11.43 -20.31
CA ALA A 269 2.51 12.41 -19.54
C ALA A 269 2.14 12.37 -18.04
N LEU A 270 3.04 12.87 -17.19
CA LEU A 270 2.72 13.10 -15.78
C LEU A 270 1.54 14.07 -15.65
N PRO A 271 0.56 13.80 -14.76
CA PRO A 271 -0.57 14.71 -14.56
C PRO A 271 -0.11 16.08 -14.05
N ARG A 272 -0.75 17.13 -14.57
CA ARG A 272 -0.58 18.49 -14.07
C ARG A 272 -1.36 18.64 -12.77
N VAL A 273 -0.82 19.47 -11.87
CA VAL A 273 -1.46 19.78 -10.59
C VAL A 273 -1.35 21.27 -10.32
N HIS A 274 -2.44 21.87 -9.86
CA HIS A 274 -2.45 23.20 -9.29
C HIS A 274 -3.45 23.29 -8.14
N ASN A 275 -3.28 24.31 -7.31
CA ASN A 275 -4.18 24.67 -6.24
C ASN A 275 -5.04 25.86 -6.68
N GLU A 276 -6.29 25.92 -6.20
CA GLU A 276 -7.19 27.05 -6.41
C GLU A 276 -7.64 27.63 -5.06
N THR A 277 -7.61 28.96 -4.93
CA THR A 277 -8.21 29.67 -3.79
C THR A 277 -9.74 29.67 -3.91
N PRO A 278 -10.49 30.03 -2.85
CA PRO A 278 -11.94 30.23 -2.95
C PRO A 278 -12.37 31.26 -4.01
N LYS A 279 -11.47 32.17 -4.39
CA LYS A 279 -11.68 33.20 -5.42
C LYS A 279 -11.32 32.72 -6.84
N GLY A 280 -10.82 31.49 -6.99
CA GLY A 280 -10.40 30.92 -8.27
C GLY A 280 -8.99 31.27 -8.71
N GLU A 281 -8.18 31.90 -7.85
CA GLU A 281 -6.78 32.20 -8.16
C GLU A 281 -5.95 30.92 -8.13
N ARG A 282 -5.12 30.71 -9.16
CA ARG A 282 -4.35 29.47 -9.35
C ARG A 282 -2.90 29.63 -8.90
N TYR A 283 -2.43 28.69 -8.09
CA TYR A 283 -1.07 28.66 -7.56
C TYR A 283 -0.64 27.22 -7.29
N PHE A 284 0.58 27.01 -6.79
CA PHE A 284 0.99 25.74 -6.19
C PHE A 284 1.93 26.00 -5.01
N ILE A 285 1.97 25.09 -4.04
CA ILE A 285 2.99 25.08 -2.98
C ILE A 285 4.01 24.01 -3.38
N GLU A 286 5.10 24.45 -4.00
CA GLU A 286 6.23 23.61 -4.37
C GLU A 286 6.99 23.19 -3.10
N VAL A 287 7.33 21.92 -3.00
CA VAL A 287 8.15 21.37 -1.92
C VAL A 287 9.47 20.88 -2.51
N ASP A 288 10.58 21.11 -1.80
CA ASP A 288 11.85 20.48 -2.18
C ASP A 288 11.80 18.97 -1.89
N LEU A 289 11.51 18.18 -2.93
CA LEU A 289 11.34 16.73 -2.83
C LEU A 289 12.65 15.94 -2.91
N ALA A 290 13.79 16.61 -3.11
CA ALA A 290 15.05 15.92 -3.41
C ALA A 290 15.51 15.00 -2.26
N PRO A 291 15.47 15.40 -0.97
CA PRO A 291 15.87 14.53 0.13
C PRO A 291 14.94 13.31 0.27
N PHE A 292 13.63 13.55 0.27
CA PHE A 292 12.62 12.48 0.31
C PHE A 292 12.81 11.48 -0.84
N THR A 293 12.94 11.97 -2.07
CA THR A 293 13.06 11.12 -3.27
C THR A 293 14.34 10.29 -3.24
N ARG A 294 15.46 10.86 -2.81
CA ARG A 294 16.72 10.12 -2.63
C ARG A 294 16.58 9.00 -1.60
N ARG A 295 15.89 9.26 -0.48
CA ARG A 295 15.66 8.27 0.58
C ARG A 295 14.70 7.17 0.10
N ALA A 296 13.54 7.54 -0.44
CA ALA A 296 12.48 6.63 -0.86
C ALA A 296 12.87 5.73 -2.05
N ASN A 297 13.75 6.22 -2.93
CA ASN A 297 14.27 5.47 -4.08
C ASN A 297 15.70 4.96 -3.88
N ARG A 298 16.23 5.02 -2.65
CA ARG A 298 17.57 4.52 -2.32
C ARG A 298 17.67 3.06 -2.74
N VAL A 299 18.64 2.79 -3.61
CA VAL A 299 19.02 1.43 -3.98
C VAL A 299 19.87 0.85 -2.86
N VAL A 300 19.50 -0.35 -2.42
CA VAL A 300 20.20 -1.11 -1.38
C VAL A 300 20.63 -2.46 -1.91
N GLN A 301 21.75 -2.95 -1.39
CA GLN A 301 22.19 -4.33 -1.58
C GLN A 301 21.72 -5.14 -0.37
N ILE A 302 21.19 -6.32 -0.64
CA ILE A 302 20.86 -7.28 0.40
C ILE A 302 21.97 -8.32 0.43
N ALA A 303 22.61 -8.46 1.59
CA ALA A 303 23.60 -9.50 1.79
C ALA A 303 22.92 -10.88 1.75
N GLU A 304 23.59 -11.86 1.16
CA GLU A 304 23.12 -13.24 1.26
C GLU A 304 23.13 -13.67 2.73
N SER A 305 21.97 -14.08 3.24
CA SER A 305 21.86 -14.65 4.57
C SER A 305 21.84 -16.17 4.50
N ALA A 306 22.37 -16.82 5.55
CA ALA A 306 22.41 -18.27 5.62
C ALA A 306 20.99 -18.87 5.55
N PRO A 307 20.75 -19.90 4.70
CA PRO A 307 19.43 -20.54 4.60
C PRO A 307 18.90 -20.99 5.96
N ALA A 308 17.59 -20.88 6.17
CA ALA A 308 16.92 -21.21 7.42
C ALA A 308 15.70 -22.10 7.15
N GLU A 309 15.55 -23.15 7.96
CA GLU A 309 14.38 -24.03 7.89
C GLU A 309 13.17 -23.37 8.58
N PRO A 310 11.93 -23.59 8.08
CA PRO A 310 10.72 -23.18 8.79
C PRO A 310 10.67 -23.68 10.23
N SER A 311 10.13 -22.85 11.12
CA SER A 311 10.03 -23.15 12.55
C SER A 311 8.59 -23.36 12.99
N ASP A 312 8.31 -24.44 13.73
CA ASP A 312 6.99 -24.73 14.33
C ASP A 312 6.50 -23.66 15.32
N LYS A 313 7.42 -22.83 15.83
CA LYS A 313 7.10 -21.75 16.77
C LYS A 313 6.80 -20.42 16.07
N ARG A 314 6.85 -20.37 14.75
CA ARG A 314 6.73 -19.16 13.94
C ARG A 314 5.62 -19.29 12.90
N MET A 315 5.25 -18.14 12.32
CA MET A 315 4.31 -18.08 11.19
C MET A 315 4.78 -18.83 9.94
N SER A 316 6.05 -19.20 9.87
CA SER A 316 6.61 -19.96 8.76
C SER A 316 6.13 -21.41 8.71
N SER A 317 5.67 -22.02 9.83
CA SER A 317 5.35 -23.47 9.89
C SER A 317 4.19 -23.94 8.99
N ALA A 318 4.11 -25.26 8.81
CA ALA A 318 3.04 -25.91 8.03
C ALA A 318 1.62 -25.64 8.54
N ARG A 319 1.46 -25.20 9.80
CA ARG A 319 0.15 -25.00 10.46
C ARG A 319 -0.49 -23.68 10.07
N TYR A 320 0.33 -22.65 9.86
CA TYR A 320 -0.16 -21.31 9.55
C TYR A 320 -0.49 -21.19 8.07
N GLY A 321 -1.55 -20.47 7.74
CA GLY A 321 -1.96 -20.10 6.38
C GLY A 321 -1.55 -18.66 6.08
N TRP A 322 -2.53 -17.76 6.06
CA TRP A 322 -2.38 -16.34 5.80
C TRP A 322 -3.06 -15.51 6.87
N SER A 323 -2.60 -14.28 7.06
CA SER A 323 -3.30 -13.28 7.86
C SER A 323 -3.79 -12.14 6.97
N LYS A 324 -4.97 -11.60 7.26
CA LYS A 324 -5.47 -10.40 6.59
C LYS A 324 -4.69 -9.18 7.10
N GLN A 325 -4.08 -8.43 6.21
CA GLN A 325 -3.51 -7.13 6.57
C GLN A 325 -4.62 -6.07 6.53
N THR A 326 -4.91 -5.50 7.69
CA THR A 326 -5.81 -4.35 7.88
C THR A 326 -5.05 -3.02 8.05
N GLY A 327 -3.72 -3.07 8.01
CA GLY A 327 -2.83 -1.90 8.02
C GLY A 327 -1.38 -2.35 8.21
N ILE A 328 -0.44 -1.64 7.59
CA ILE A 328 0.98 -2.02 7.63
C ILE A 328 1.49 -2.04 9.08
N PHE A 329 1.18 -0.99 9.86
CA PHE A 329 1.61 -0.91 11.27
C PHE A 329 1.11 -2.10 12.09
N ARG A 330 -0.21 -2.36 12.05
CA ARG A 330 -0.82 -3.50 12.74
C ARG A 330 -0.22 -4.83 12.31
N ALA A 331 -0.04 -5.06 11.01
CA ALA A 331 0.51 -6.31 10.48
C ALA A 331 1.95 -6.54 10.98
N VAL A 332 2.77 -5.49 11.01
CA VAL A 332 4.14 -5.55 11.55
C VAL A 332 4.11 -5.88 13.04
N VAL A 333 3.37 -5.12 13.85
CA VAL A 333 3.31 -5.32 15.30
C VAL A 333 2.70 -6.68 15.67
N ALA A 334 1.64 -7.11 14.98
CA ALA A 334 1.03 -8.42 15.16
C ALA A 334 2.00 -9.55 14.80
N GLY A 335 2.72 -9.43 13.68
CA GLY A 335 3.73 -10.39 13.26
C GLY A 335 4.88 -10.51 14.28
N ILE A 336 5.33 -9.39 14.84
CA ILE A 336 6.33 -9.40 15.92
C ILE A 336 5.79 -10.12 17.15
N ALA A 337 4.62 -9.71 17.64
CA ALA A 337 4.00 -10.30 18.83
C ALA A 337 3.78 -11.82 18.68
N LEU A 338 3.30 -12.26 17.52
CA LEU A 338 3.09 -13.68 17.19
C LEU A 338 4.38 -14.52 17.20
N ASN A 339 5.45 -14.02 16.58
CA ASN A 339 6.69 -14.79 16.43
C ASN A 339 7.59 -14.74 17.68
N THR A 340 7.43 -13.73 18.54
CA THR A 340 8.31 -13.50 19.69
C THR A 340 7.63 -13.71 21.05
N GLY A 341 6.30 -13.66 21.09
CA GLY A 341 5.54 -13.61 22.34
C GLY A 341 5.66 -12.27 23.08
N TRP A 342 6.18 -11.22 22.44
CA TRP A 342 6.48 -9.92 23.07
C TRP A 342 5.26 -9.26 23.74
N ALA A 343 4.07 -9.38 23.14
CA ALA A 343 2.86 -8.75 23.65
C ALA A 343 1.60 -9.61 23.38
N PRO A 344 0.58 -9.53 24.23
CA PRO A 344 -0.70 -10.18 23.97
C PRO A 344 -1.49 -9.46 22.86
N LYS A 345 -2.41 -10.16 22.20
CA LYS A 345 -3.24 -9.60 21.11
C LYS A 345 -4.01 -8.33 21.50
N GLU A 346 -4.45 -8.22 22.75
CA GLU A 346 -5.15 -7.04 23.25
C GLU A 346 -4.28 -5.79 23.25
N TYR A 347 -3.02 -5.93 23.66
CA TYR A 347 -2.06 -4.83 23.61
C TYR A 347 -1.87 -4.36 22.17
N VAL A 348 -1.72 -5.29 21.22
CA VAL A 348 -1.55 -4.96 19.79
C VAL A 348 -2.76 -4.19 19.25
N ARG A 349 -3.99 -4.60 19.58
CA ARG A 349 -5.21 -3.86 19.22
C ARG A 349 -5.21 -2.45 19.78
N ASN A 350 -4.92 -2.31 21.08
CA ASN A 350 -4.95 -1.01 21.74
C ASN A 350 -3.85 -0.08 21.24
N LEU A 351 -2.67 -0.63 20.93
CA LEU A 351 -1.57 0.13 20.36
C LEU A 351 -1.92 0.65 18.97
N ASP A 352 -2.44 -0.21 18.09
CA ASP A 352 -2.92 0.18 16.75
C ASP A 352 -4.00 1.26 16.83
N LYS A 353 -4.99 1.10 17.72
CA LYS A 353 -6.03 2.09 17.94
C LYS A 353 -5.50 3.43 18.45
N GLY A 354 -4.62 3.41 19.45
CA GLY A 354 -4.03 4.62 20.01
C GLY A 354 -3.11 5.39 19.06
N VAL A 355 -2.41 4.67 18.18
CA VAL A 355 -1.42 5.24 17.26
C VAL A 355 -2.03 5.62 15.91
N ALA A 356 -2.71 4.66 15.28
CA ALA A 356 -3.25 4.83 13.94
C ALA A 356 -4.64 5.49 13.95
N GLY A 357 -5.28 5.61 15.12
CA GLY A 357 -6.65 6.11 15.22
C GLY A 357 -7.66 5.18 14.58
N ARG A 358 -7.37 3.87 14.54
CA ARG A 358 -8.13 2.88 13.77
C ARG A 358 -8.48 1.65 14.59
N GLY A 359 -9.66 1.08 14.35
CA GLY A 359 -10.14 -0.06 15.13
C GLY A 359 -11.35 -0.71 14.50
N THR A 360 -11.63 -1.96 14.89
CA THR A 360 -12.85 -2.64 14.44
C THR A 360 -14.10 -2.11 15.10
N ASP A 361 -13.97 -1.46 16.25
CA ASP A 361 -15.07 -0.84 16.98
C ASP A 361 -15.29 0.64 16.61
N LEU A 362 -14.62 1.13 15.56
CA LEU A 362 -14.77 2.50 15.06
C LEU A 362 -15.57 2.53 13.75
N ASP A 363 -16.19 3.67 13.48
CA ASP A 363 -16.85 3.96 12.20
C ASP A 363 -15.82 4.26 11.09
N GLY A 364 -16.26 4.26 9.83
CA GLY A 364 -15.43 4.81 8.75
C GLY A 364 -15.09 6.29 9.00
N PRO A 365 -13.98 6.81 8.47
CA PRO A 365 -12.88 6.12 7.79
C PRO A 365 -11.96 5.28 8.68
N ALA A 366 -12.14 5.32 10.00
CA ALA A 366 -11.25 4.71 11.00
C ALA A 366 -11.40 3.18 11.15
N VAL A 367 -12.34 2.56 10.43
CA VAL A 367 -12.47 1.10 10.39
C VAL A 367 -11.23 0.43 9.77
N LEU A 368 -10.93 -0.79 10.22
CA LEU A 368 -9.73 -1.54 9.82
C LEU A 368 -9.61 -1.89 8.33
N GLU A 369 -10.63 -1.64 7.51
CA GLU A 369 -10.64 -1.98 6.08
C GLU A 369 -9.74 -1.04 5.26
N GLN A 370 -9.56 0.20 5.70
CA GLN A 370 -8.80 1.21 4.96
C GLN A 370 -7.64 1.77 5.77
N SER A 371 -6.42 1.73 5.23
CA SER A 371 -5.23 2.22 5.93
C SER A 371 -4.42 3.19 5.10
N ALA A 372 -3.79 4.16 5.76
CA ALA A 372 -2.87 5.09 5.12
C ALA A 372 -1.83 4.31 4.29
N THR A 373 -1.53 4.84 3.10
CA THR A 373 -0.56 4.28 2.12
C THR A 373 -0.96 2.97 1.44
N SER A 374 -2.00 2.25 1.89
CA SER A 374 -2.58 1.11 1.17
C SER A 374 -3.63 1.57 0.15
N ALA A 375 -3.81 0.81 -0.94
CA ALA A 375 -4.90 1.06 -1.88
C ALA A 375 -6.19 0.40 -1.36
N THR A 376 -7.25 1.18 -1.15
CA THR A 376 -8.53 0.72 -0.58
C THR A 376 -9.20 -0.42 -1.37
N TYR A 377 -8.88 -0.53 -2.66
CA TYR A 377 -9.40 -1.56 -3.56
C TYR A 377 -8.62 -2.89 -3.51
N ILE A 378 -7.61 -2.99 -2.64
CA ILE A 378 -6.77 -4.18 -2.53
C ILE A 378 -7.00 -4.84 -1.19
N ASP A 379 -7.41 -6.10 -1.26
CA ASP A 379 -7.38 -6.99 -0.14
C ASP A 379 -5.97 -7.59 0.00
N TYR A 380 -5.30 -7.28 1.11
CA TYR A 380 -3.94 -7.75 1.37
C TYR A 380 -3.94 -8.98 2.28
N LEU A 381 -3.24 -10.04 1.89
CA LEU A 381 -2.94 -11.19 2.75
C LEU A 381 -1.43 -11.27 2.98
N VAL A 382 -1.01 -11.54 4.20
CA VAL A 382 0.40 -11.57 4.58
C VAL A 382 0.80 -12.86 5.29
N ARG A 383 2.07 -13.24 5.15
CA ARG A 383 2.66 -14.40 5.82
C ARG A 383 4.19 -14.31 5.82
N GLY A 384 4.84 -14.66 6.93
CA GLY A 384 6.30 -14.90 6.95
C GLY A 384 6.67 -16.28 6.43
N MET A 385 7.79 -16.40 5.71
CA MET A 385 8.34 -17.67 5.23
C MET A 385 9.86 -17.70 5.27
N GLU A 386 10.41 -18.90 5.46
CA GLU A 386 11.85 -19.19 5.52
C GLU A 386 12.20 -20.23 4.45
N LEU A 387 13.41 -20.15 3.88
CA LEU A 387 13.90 -21.10 2.87
C LEU A 387 15.26 -21.70 3.25
N GLY A 388 15.25 -23.01 3.52
CA GLY A 388 16.42 -23.83 3.83
C GLY A 388 17.31 -24.09 2.61
N ARG A 389 18.40 -24.82 2.83
CA ARG A 389 19.39 -25.15 1.77
C ARG A 389 18.93 -26.37 0.99
N GLY A 390 18.98 -26.33 -0.35
CA GLY A 390 18.52 -27.45 -1.18
C GLY A 390 17.00 -27.67 -1.13
N LYS A 391 16.26 -26.69 -0.62
CA LYS A 391 14.80 -26.73 -0.41
C LYS A 391 14.08 -25.90 -1.45
N VAL A 392 12.79 -26.17 -1.60
CA VAL A 392 11.85 -25.35 -2.38
C VAL A 392 10.65 -25.00 -1.50
N VAL A 393 10.10 -23.80 -1.70
CA VAL A 393 8.75 -23.47 -1.26
C VAL A 393 7.85 -23.49 -2.49
N VAL A 394 6.71 -24.18 -2.42
CA VAL A 394 5.76 -24.28 -3.52
C VAL A 394 4.45 -23.65 -3.11
N LEU A 395 3.87 -22.81 -3.96
CA LEU A 395 2.51 -22.34 -3.82
C LEU A 395 1.62 -23.01 -4.86
N THR A 396 0.49 -23.53 -4.40
CA THR A 396 -0.57 -24.05 -5.26
C THR A 396 -1.88 -23.35 -4.96
N GLY A 397 -2.70 -23.14 -5.97
CA GLY A 397 -4.04 -22.59 -5.82
C GLY A 397 -4.73 -22.42 -7.16
N ARG A 398 -5.90 -21.79 -7.14
CA ARG A 398 -6.68 -21.38 -8.31
C ARG A 398 -6.68 -19.87 -8.41
N LEU A 399 -6.32 -19.36 -9.58
CA LEU A 399 -6.29 -17.92 -9.82
C LEU A 399 -7.67 -17.44 -10.31
N PRO A 400 -8.30 -16.44 -9.67
CA PRO A 400 -9.54 -15.82 -10.17
C PRO A 400 -9.34 -15.32 -11.60
N SER A 401 -10.41 -15.27 -12.39
CA SER A 401 -10.36 -14.62 -13.70
C SER A 401 -10.01 -13.13 -13.58
N PHE A 402 -9.26 -12.61 -14.54
CA PHE A 402 -8.76 -11.24 -14.56
C PHE A 402 -8.68 -10.70 -16.00
N PRO A 403 -8.73 -9.38 -16.20
CA PRO A 403 -8.59 -8.78 -17.52
C PRO A 403 -7.15 -8.83 -18.05
N THR A 404 -7.08 -9.21 -19.32
CA THR A 404 -6.07 -8.92 -20.34
C THR A 404 -5.56 -7.48 -20.42
N THR A 405 -4.35 -7.11 -19.98
CA THR A 405 -3.85 -5.75 -20.26
C THR A 405 -2.38 -5.61 -20.64
N LEU A 406 -1.50 -6.50 -20.18
CA LEU A 406 -0.05 -6.25 -20.19
C LEU A 406 0.50 -6.03 -21.60
N ARG A 407 -0.12 -6.67 -22.59
CA ARG A 407 0.28 -6.65 -24.00
C ARG A 407 -0.54 -5.67 -24.84
N ARG A 408 -1.02 -4.58 -24.21
CA ARG A 408 -1.78 -3.50 -24.88
C ARG A 408 -3.08 -3.99 -25.51
N ASP A 409 -3.76 -4.92 -24.83
CA ASP A 409 -5.06 -5.44 -25.25
C ASP A 409 -6.01 -4.29 -25.58
N ALA A 410 -6.70 -4.39 -26.72
CA ALA A 410 -7.50 -3.28 -27.26
C ALA A 410 -8.78 -2.99 -26.48
N ARG A 411 -9.25 -3.94 -25.65
CA ARG A 411 -10.49 -3.85 -24.89
C ARG A 411 -10.24 -4.13 -23.43
N PHE A 412 -10.92 -3.41 -22.55
CA PHE A 412 -10.84 -3.67 -21.12
C PHE A 412 -11.80 -4.80 -20.72
N GLY A 413 -11.24 -5.97 -20.40
CA GLY A 413 -12.01 -7.18 -20.09
C GLY A 413 -12.67 -7.17 -18.71
N GLY A 414 -13.56 -8.15 -18.49
CA GLY A 414 -14.10 -8.48 -17.16
C GLY A 414 -13.19 -9.45 -16.40
N GLY A 415 -13.62 -9.83 -15.19
CA GLY A 415 -12.96 -10.83 -14.37
C GLY A 415 -13.51 -10.83 -12.95
N GLU A 416 -13.11 -11.81 -12.15
CA GLU A 416 -13.41 -11.89 -10.71
C GLU A 416 -12.53 -10.95 -9.86
N MET A 417 -11.45 -10.45 -10.45
CA MET A 417 -10.58 -9.43 -9.87
C MET A 417 -9.93 -8.63 -11.00
N ARG A 418 -9.24 -7.55 -10.67
CA ARG A 418 -8.41 -6.83 -11.63
C ARG A 418 -6.96 -7.26 -11.59
N TYR A 419 -6.37 -7.43 -10.41
CA TYR A 419 -4.94 -7.69 -10.31
C TYR A 419 -4.63 -8.60 -9.13
N TRP A 420 -3.72 -9.54 -9.35
CA TRP A 420 -3.16 -10.38 -8.30
C TRP A 420 -1.64 -10.38 -8.39
N SER A 421 -1.01 -10.25 -7.23
CA SER A 421 0.45 -10.37 -7.11
C SER A 421 0.84 -10.96 -5.78
N LEU A 422 1.99 -11.60 -5.73
CA LEU A 422 2.69 -11.97 -4.51
C LEU A 422 4.10 -11.36 -4.52
N THR A 423 4.36 -10.47 -3.57
CA THR A 423 5.69 -9.88 -3.37
C THR A 423 6.31 -10.39 -2.08
N GLY A 424 7.59 -10.77 -2.12
CA GLY A 424 8.38 -11.06 -0.93
C GLY A 424 9.23 -9.87 -0.53
N TYR A 425 9.15 -9.48 0.74
CA TYR A 425 9.99 -8.46 1.34
C TYR A 425 10.98 -9.09 2.30
N GLU A 426 12.24 -8.67 2.21
CA GLU A 426 13.24 -9.04 3.21
C GLU A 426 12.79 -8.60 4.62
N VAL A 427 13.03 -9.47 5.59
CA VAL A 427 12.90 -9.18 7.02
C VAL A 427 14.30 -9.06 7.63
N PRO A 428 14.82 -7.85 7.90
CA PRO A 428 16.18 -7.69 8.40
C PRO A 428 16.36 -8.32 9.79
N GLY A 429 17.15 -9.39 9.87
CA GLY A 429 17.78 -9.86 11.11
C GLY A 429 16.85 -10.31 12.24
N GLY A 430 15.75 -11.00 11.94
CA GLY A 430 14.95 -11.69 12.96
C GLY A 430 14.09 -10.77 13.84
N LEU A 431 13.31 -9.88 13.20
CA LEU A 431 12.39 -8.94 13.88
C LEU A 431 13.13 -7.96 14.81
N ASP A 432 14.26 -7.41 14.36
CA ASP A 432 14.94 -6.31 15.07
C ASP A 432 14.03 -5.06 15.07
N PHE A 433 13.18 -4.99 16.09
CA PHE A 433 12.20 -3.93 16.35
C PHE A 433 12.83 -2.54 16.23
N VAL A 434 14.10 -2.38 16.62
CA VAL A 434 14.82 -1.10 16.60
C VAL A 434 15.05 -0.61 15.18
N LYS A 435 15.31 -1.50 14.22
CA LYS A 435 15.51 -1.12 12.80
C LYS A 435 14.23 -0.69 12.12
N ALA A 436 13.06 -1.17 12.55
CA ALA A 436 11.78 -0.71 12.03
C ALA A 436 11.50 0.77 12.37
N PHE A 437 12.16 1.31 13.40
CA PHE A 437 12.08 2.71 13.81
C PHE A 437 13.37 3.50 13.57
N ASP A 438 14.42 2.88 13.01
CA ASP A 438 15.61 3.58 12.55
C ASP A 438 15.25 4.38 11.28
N LYS A 439 15.28 5.70 11.39
CA LYS A 439 14.95 6.63 10.31
C LYS A 439 15.91 6.52 9.12
N ASN A 440 17.07 5.89 9.30
CA ASN A 440 18.06 5.63 8.26
C ASN A 440 17.96 4.21 7.65
N ALA A 441 17.14 3.32 8.23
CA ALA A 441 16.94 1.98 7.71
C ALA A 441 16.02 2.00 6.48
N VAL A 442 16.33 1.13 5.52
CA VAL A 442 15.48 0.86 4.36
C VAL A 442 14.76 -0.44 4.65
N ILE A 443 13.50 -0.33 5.10
CA ILE A 443 12.66 -1.47 5.47
C ILE A 443 11.85 -1.99 4.27
N GLY A 444 11.29 -3.20 4.36
CA GLY A 444 10.33 -3.68 3.34
C GLY A 444 10.93 -3.74 1.93
N VAL A 445 12.12 -4.31 1.82
CA VAL A 445 12.86 -4.40 0.55
C VAL A 445 12.33 -5.56 -0.29
N ALA A 446 11.75 -5.24 -1.45
CA ALA A 446 11.16 -6.27 -2.32
C ALA A 446 12.28 -7.10 -2.98
N VAL A 447 12.30 -8.41 -2.70
CA VAL A 447 13.32 -9.34 -3.21
C VAL A 447 12.84 -10.19 -4.38
N HIS A 448 11.54 -10.41 -4.48
CA HIS A 448 10.89 -11.05 -5.62
C HIS A 448 9.43 -10.64 -5.70
N CYS A 449 8.85 -10.77 -6.89
CA CYS A 449 7.42 -10.57 -7.11
C CYS A 449 6.97 -11.46 -8.26
N VAL A 450 5.76 -12.01 -8.15
CA VAL A 450 5.06 -12.68 -9.23
C VAL A 450 3.65 -12.13 -9.35
N PHE A 451 3.12 -11.93 -10.57
CA PHE A 451 1.76 -11.46 -10.80
C PHE A 451 0.96 -12.34 -11.78
N ASP A 452 -0.34 -12.14 -11.82
CA ASP A 452 -1.30 -12.98 -12.54
C ASP A 452 -0.95 -13.32 -14.00
N GLU A 453 -0.63 -12.34 -14.86
CA GLU A 453 -0.43 -12.52 -16.30
C GLU A 453 0.91 -13.15 -16.70
N GLU A 454 1.84 -13.31 -15.76
CA GLU A 454 3.10 -14.03 -16.00
C GLU A 454 3.10 -15.46 -15.45
N MET A 455 2.00 -15.87 -14.78
CA MET A 455 1.87 -17.22 -14.22
C MET A 455 1.46 -18.24 -15.28
N VAL A 456 2.04 -19.43 -15.18
CA VAL A 456 1.62 -20.62 -15.91
C VAL A 456 0.40 -21.21 -15.21
N LEU A 457 -0.70 -21.35 -15.95
CA LEU A 457 -1.98 -21.85 -15.46
C LEU A 457 -2.39 -23.11 -16.23
N ASP A 458 -3.03 -24.06 -15.56
CA ASP A 458 -3.71 -25.16 -16.22
C ASP A 458 -5.10 -24.75 -16.76
N ALA A 459 -5.79 -25.68 -17.42
CA ALA A 459 -7.12 -25.43 -18.01
C ALA A 459 -8.20 -25.05 -16.98
N GLN A 460 -7.98 -25.35 -15.69
CA GLN A 460 -8.85 -24.99 -14.57
C GLN A 460 -8.37 -23.71 -13.86
N ARG A 461 -7.40 -22.99 -14.43
CA ARG A 461 -6.75 -21.81 -13.85
C ARG A 461 -6.02 -22.10 -12.54
N ARG A 462 -5.61 -23.35 -12.32
CA ARG A 462 -4.77 -23.73 -11.17
C ARG A 462 -3.31 -23.50 -11.51
N TYR A 463 -2.53 -23.14 -10.50
CA TYR A 463 -1.12 -22.82 -10.65
C TYR A 463 -0.25 -23.64 -9.71
N VAL A 464 1.02 -23.78 -10.12
CA VAL A 464 2.13 -24.23 -9.28
C VAL A 464 3.24 -23.19 -9.42
N ILE A 465 3.55 -22.48 -8.33
CA ILE A 465 4.69 -21.56 -8.27
C ILE A 465 5.77 -22.20 -7.41
N CYS A 466 6.97 -22.38 -7.96
CA CYS A 466 8.12 -22.93 -7.23
C CYS A 466 9.12 -21.80 -6.94
N PHE A 467 9.31 -21.51 -5.66
CA PHE A 467 10.33 -20.60 -5.18
C PHE A 467 11.57 -21.38 -4.75
N SER A 468 12.71 -20.98 -5.27
CA SER A 468 14.01 -21.49 -4.81
C SER A 468 15.11 -20.49 -5.13
N ARG A 469 16.31 -20.74 -4.59
CA ARG A 469 17.50 -20.04 -5.08
C ARG A 469 17.91 -20.64 -6.44
N PRO A 470 18.60 -19.89 -7.32
CA PRO A 470 18.96 -20.37 -8.65
C PRO A 470 19.74 -21.69 -8.62
N GLN A 471 20.65 -21.86 -7.66
CA GLN A 471 21.44 -23.09 -7.48
C GLN A 471 20.61 -24.29 -7.02
N ASP A 472 19.45 -24.06 -6.40
CA ASP A 472 18.55 -25.08 -5.87
C ASP A 472 17.33 -25.29 -6.81
N ARG A 473 17.32 -24.68 -8.00
CA ARG A 473 16.19 -24.77 -8.96
C ARG A 473 16.04 -26.20 -9.47
N PRO A 474 14.90 -26.87 -9.23
CA PRO A 474 14.62 -28.18 -9.82
C PRO A 474 14.55 -28.10 -11.35
N ALA A 475 15.05 -29.12 -12.05
CA ALA A 475 15.03 -29.17 -13.51
C ALA A 475 13.62 -29.09 -14.13
N ASN A 476 12.61 -29.56 -13.41
CA ASN A 476 11.21 -29.49 -13.82
C ASN A 476 10.48 -28.21 -13.36
N ALA A 477 11.15 -27.25 -12.71
CA ALA A 477 10.57 -25.94 -12.40
C ALA A 477 10.59 -25.04 -13.65
N THR A 478 9.79 -25.40 -14.65
CA THR A 478 9.72 -24.76 -15.97
C THR A 478 8.28 -24.59 -16.45
N PRO A 479 8.00 -23.61 -17.34
CA PRO A 479 6.67 -23.45 -17.91
C PRO A 479 6.17 -24.68 -18.67
N ALA A 480 7.07 -25.40 -19.37
CA ALA A 480 6.72 -26.62 -20.09
C ALA A 480 6.21 -27.74 -19.16
N ALA A 481 6.63 -27.75 -17.90
CA ALA A 481 6.17 -28.69 -16.89
C ALA A 481 4.97 -28.18 -16.07
N GLY A 482 4.39 -27.02 -16.42
CA GLY A 482 3.28 -26.41 -15.69
C GLY A 482 3.69 -25.56 -14.48
N VAL A 483 4.97 -25.19 -14.36
CA VAL A 483 5.51 -24.51 -13.17
C VAL A 483 5.98 -23.09 -13.49
N THR A 484 5.54 -22.14 -12.68
CA THR A 484 6.12 -20.79 -12.63
C THR A 484 7.28 -20.81 -11.63
N TRP A 485 8.52 -20.64 -12.09
CA TRP A 485 9.67 -20.55 -11.18
C TRP A 485 9.97 -19.10 -10.82
N VAL A 486 10.21 -18.83 -9.54
CA VAL A 486 10.55 -17.51 -9.01
C VAL A 486 11.84 -17.63 -8.20
N ASP A 487 12.82 -16.77 -8.49
CA ASP A 487 14.02 -16.64 -7.64
C ASP A 487 13.59 -16.13 -6.27
N TRP A 488 13.87 -16.92 -5.23
CA TRP A 488 13.59 -16.54 -3.84
C TRP A 488 14.34 -15.27 -3.42
N GLY A 489 15.51 -15.02 -3.99
CA GLY A 489 16.38 -13.91 -3.63
C GLY A 489 17.40 -14.25 -2.52
N PRO A 490 18.12 -13.25 -2.02
CA PRO A 490 19.30 -13.43 -1.15
C PRO A 490 18.96 -13.66 0.33
N ALA A 491 17.74 -13.32 0.75
CA ALA A 491 17.32 -13.44 2.14
C ALA A 491 16.98 -14.90 2.52
N ALA A 492 17.10 -15.24 3.78
CA ALA A 492 16.70 -16.52 4.34
C ALA A 492 15.22 -16.51 4.70
N GLU A 493 14.73 -15.35 5.13
CA GLU A 493 13.37 -15.08 5.56
C GLU A 493 12.79 -13.94 4.72
N VAL A 494 11.53 -14.09 4.33
CA VAL A 494 10.74 -13.04 3.70
C VAL A 494 9.37 -12.92 4.36
N SER A 495 8.82 -11.71 4.35
CA SER A 495 7.39 -11.50 4.52
C SER A 495 6.74 -11.41 3.16
N TRP A 496 5.84 -12.34 2.86
CA TRP A 496 5.00 -12.29 1.68
C TRP A 496 3.80 -11.39 1.88
N THR A 497 3.49 -10.62 0.85
CA THR A 497 2.25 -9.86 0.72
C THR A 497 1.59 -10.22 -0.60
N LEU A 498 0.42 -10.84 -0.50
CA LEU A 498 -0.49 -11.07 -1.60
C LEU A 498 -1.41 -9.86 -1.74
N ARG A 499 -1.55 -9.35 -2.96
CA ARG A 499 -2.51 -8.30 -3.32
C ARG A 499 -3.62 -8.93 -4.13
N TRP A 500 -4.86 -8.71 -3.71
CA TRP A 500 -6.04 -9.07 -4.49
C TRP A 500 -6.82 -7.80 -4.76
N LEU A 501 -6.66 -7.23 -5.96
CA LEU A 501 -7.30 -5.97 -6.35
C LEU A 501 -8.70 -6.24 -6.87
N THR A 502 -9.72 -5.74 -6.16
CA THR A 502 -11.11 -5.77 -6.61
C THR A 502 -11.63 -4.36 -6.87
N VAL A 503 -12.35 -4.21 -7.98
CA VAL A 503 -13.11 -2.99 -8.26
C VAL A 503 -14.55 -3.43 -8.44
N GLY A 504 -15.28 -3.47 -7.33
CA GLY A 504 -16.65 -3.98 -7.33
C GLY A 504 -17.66 -2.95 -7.86
N PRO A 505 -18.82 -3.41 -8.37
CA PRO A 505 -19.20 -4.82 -8.52
C PRO A 505 -18.58 -5.55 -9.73
N GLU A 506 -18.08 -4.83 -10.73
CA GLU A 506 -17.73 -5.38 -12.05
C GLU A 506 -16.54 -6.35 -12.03
N TRP A 507 -15.59 -6.15 -11.12
CA TRP A 507 -14.39 -7.00 -10.94
C TRP A 507 -14.28 -7.53 -9.51
N ARG A 508 -15.33 -8.24 -9.07
CA ARG A 508 -15.40 -8.85 -7.72
C ARG A 508 -16.09 -10.22 -7.75
N GLY A 509 -15.30 -11.28 -7.67
CA GLY A 509 -15.78 -12.66 -7.56
C GLY A 509 -16.20 -13.03 -6.13
N ALA A 510 -16.95 -14.13 -6.02
CA ALA A 510 -17.49 -14.64 -4.75
C ALA A 510 -16.42 -15.14 -3.74
N ASN A 511 -15.19 -15.34 -4.20
CA ASN A 511 -14.05 -15.77 -3.39
C ASN A 511 -13.03 -14.66 -3.14
N ALA A 512 -13.38 -13.40 -3.41
CA ALA A 512 -12.55 -12.28 -2.99
C ALA A 512 -12.43 -12.25 -1.45
N PRO A 513 -11.22 -12.03 -0.88
CA PRO A 513 -10.97 -12.03 0.55
C PRO A 513 -11.45 -10.75 1.25
N THR A 514 -12.69 -10.34 0.95
CA THR A 514 -13.27 -9.09 1.42
C THR A 514 -13.72 -9.19 2.88
N PRO A 515 -13.90 -8.05 3.57
CA PRO A 515 -14.43 -8.02 4.93
C PRO A 515 -15.80 -8.72 5.06
N GLU A 516 -16.66 -8.66 4.05
CA GLU A 516 -17.96 -9.35 4.05
C GLU A 516 -17.81 -10.87 3.99
N LYS A 517 -16.80 -11.37 3.25
CA LYS A 517 -16.52 -12.80 3.12
C LYS A 517 -15.85 -13.36 4.37
N LEU A 518 -14.86 -12.64 4.90
CA LEU A 518 -14.01 -13.11 6.00
C LEU A 518 -14.53 -12.70 7.39
N GLY A 519 -15.42 -11.71 7.45
CA GLY A 519 -15.83 -11.06 8.69
C GLY A 519 -14.66 -10.36 9.41
N ARG A 520 -14.85 -10.06 10.69
CA ARG A 520 -13.85 -9.46 11.59
C ARG A 520 -13.06 -10.50 12.38
N LYS A 521 -12.59 -11.52 11.66
CA LYS A 521 -11.88 -12.69 12.20
C LYS A 521 -10.54 -13.04 11.54
N PRO A 522 -10.15 -12.53 10.35
CA PRO A 522 -9.01 -13.08 9.61
C PRO A 522 -7.64 -12.49 10.02
N ASP A 523 -7.60 -11.65 11.05
CA ASP A 523 -6.38 -11.09 11.65
C ASP A 523 -6.23 -11.62 13.09
N TRP A 524 -5.01 -12.02 13.48
CA TRP A 524 -4.73 -12.58 14.81
C TRP A 524 -5.02 -11.59 15.93
N ALA A 525 -4.74 -10.31 15.69
CA ALA A 525 -4.96 -9.31 16.71
C ALA A 525 -6.46 -9.12 17.00
N GLU A 526 -7.39 -9.56 16.14
CA GLU A 526 -8.83 -9.43 16.39
C GLU A 526 -9.31 -10.14 17.67
N GLN A 527 -10.39 -9.60 18.23
CA GLN A 527 -11.02 -10.20 19.40
C GLN A 527 -11.57 -11.60 19.05
N ALA A 528 -12.28 -11.71 17.94
CA ALA A 528 -12.95 -12.91 17.44
C ALA A 528 -12.10 -13.68 16.40
N TRP A 529 -10.77 -13.60 16.50
CA TRP A 529 -9.84 -14.29 15.58
C TRP A 529 -10.24 -15.77 15.36
N ASP A 530 -10.39 -16.14 14.09
CA ASP A 530 -10.72 -17.50 13.66
C ASP A 530 -9.75 -17.92 12.54
N PRO A 531 -8.75 -18.77 12.85
CA PRO A 531 -7.78 -19.19 11.85
C PRO A 531 -8.37 -20.15 10.80
N SER A 532 -9.57 -20.72 10.99
CA SER A 532 -10.13 -21.67 10.02
C SER A 532 -10.49 -21.01 8.68
N ALA A 533 -10.77 -19.71 8.68
CA ALA A 533 -11.15 -18.97 7.47
C ALA A 533 -9.99 -18.87 6.45
N ILE A 534 -8.82 -18.40 6.90
CA ILE A 534 -7.61 -18.27 6.07
C ILE A 534 -6.29 -18.52 6.81
N GLY A 535 -6.34 -18.59 8.15
CA GLY A 535 -5.17 -18.66 9.03
C GLY A 535 -4.55 -20.04 9.16
N THR A 536 -5.17 -21.08 8.58
CA THR A 536 -4.61 -22.43 8.46
C THR A 536 -4.12 -22.69 7.05
N ASN A 537 -3.06 -23.48 6.88
CA ASN A 537 -2.52 -23.84 5.56
C ASN A 537 -3.43 -24.84 4.82
N SER A 538 -4.65 -24.42 4.47
CA SER A 538 -5.67 -25.32 3.96
C SER A 538 -6.59 -24.66 2.95
N HIS A 539 -7.10 -25.46 2.01
CA HIS A 539 -8.17 -25.10 1.10
C HIS A 539 -9.57 -25.39 1.69
N ASN A 540 -9.67 -25.80 2.96
CA ASN A 540 -10.98 -26.03 3.60
C ASN A 540 -11.58 -24.74 4.18
N GLY A 541 -10.87 -23.61 4.06
CA GLY A 541 -11.29 -22.31 4.57
C GLY A 541 -12.24 -21.55 3.64
N ALA A 542 -12.43 -20.27 3.95
CA ALA A 542 -13.44 -19.40 3.32
C ALA A 542 -13.23 -19.17 1.81
N LEU A 543 -11.99 -19.26 1.32
CA LEU A 543 -11.67 -19.02 -0.09
C LEU A 543 -11.44 -20.32 -0.89
N GLY A 544 -11.56 -21.49 -0.27
CA GLY A 544 -11.33 -22.75 -0.98
C GLY A 544 -9.91 -22.85 -1.55
N ASP A 545 -9.81 -23.30 -2.79
CA ASP A 545 -8.56 -23.36 -3.54
C ASP A 545 -8.08 -22.01 -4.10
N TYR A 546 -8.84 -20.92 -3.93
CA TYR A 546 -8.37 -19.56 -4.25
C TYR A 546 -7.43 -18.98 -3.19
N LEU A 547 -7.40 -19.56 -1.97
CA LEU A 547 -6.35 -19.25 -1.00
C LEU A 547 -5.08 -20.02 -1.40
N PRO A 548 -3.92 -19.38 -1.61
CA PRO A 548 -2.70 -20.13 -1.90
C PRO A 548 -2.36 -21.09 -0.74
N ARG A 549 -2.21 -22.37 -1.02
CA ARG A 549 -1.62 -23.33 -0.08
C ARG A 549 -0.11 -23.43 -0.28
N ILE A 550 0.59 -23.48 0.84
CA ILE A 550 2.05 -23.49 0.93
C ILE A 550 2.52 -24.93 1.08
N HIS A 551 3.57 -25.30 0.36
CA HIS A 551 4.28 -26.57 0.54
C HIS A 551 5.78 -26.32 0.69
N TYR A 552 6.47 -27.21 1.38
CA TYR A 552 7.90 -27.13 1.63
C TYR A 552 8.51 -28.52 1.53
N MET A 553 9.55 -28.68 0.71
CA MET A 553 10.18 -29.98 0.44
C MET A 553 11.59 -29.82 -0.10
N ASP A 554 12.31 -30.94 -0.24
CA ASP A 554 13.60 -30.96 -0.94
C ASP A 554 13.42 -30.68 -2.44
N ALA A 555 14.37 -29.94 -3.03
CA ALA A 555 14.40 -29.70 -4.48
C ALA A 555 14.42 -31.02 -5.27
N SER A 556 15.11 -32.04 -4.74
CA SER A 556 15.13 -33.38 -5.33
C SER A 556 13.79 -34.12 -5.23
N GLU A 557 12.98 -33.82 -4.20
CA GLU A 557 11.63 -34.39 -4.09
C GLU A 557 10.70 -33.75 -5.12
N PHE A 558 10.75 -32.43 -5.26
CA PHE A 558 10.00 -31.71 -6.29
C PHE A 558 10.38 -32.19 -7.71
N ALA A 559 11.67 -32.46 -7.96
CA ALA A 559 12.14 -32.99 -9.25
C ALA A 559 11.49 -34.33 -9.62
N LYS A 560 11.14 -35.19 -8.64
CA LYS A 560 10.47 -36.48 -8.87
C LYS A 560 9.02 -36.34 -9.36
N LEU A 561 8.41 -35.15 -9.28
CA LEU A 561 7.11 -34.89 -9.89
C LEU A 561 7.16 -34.98 -11.42
N GLY A 562 8.35 -34.91 -12.02
CA GLY A 562 8.57 -35.12 -13.45
C GLY A 562 8.07 -33.96 -14.30
N ALA A 563 7.80 -34.24 -15.58
CA ALA A 563 7.57 -33.24 -16.62
C ALA A 563 6.13 -32.68 -16.69
N ASN A 564 5.23 -33.10 -15.79
CA ASN A 564 3.84 -32.59 -15.75
C ASN A 564 3.43 -32.38 -14.29
N VAL A 565 3.82 -31.25 -13.74
CA VAL A 565 3.54 -30.89 -12.35
C VAL A 565 2.18 -30.23 -12.28
N THR A 566 1.27 -30.85 -11.56
CA THR A 566 -0.07 -30.30 -11.28
C THR A 566 -0.24 -30.11 -9.79
N MET A 567 -1.15 -29.20 -9.40
CA MET A 567 -1.48 -28.93 -7.99
C MET A 567 -1.76 -30.22 -7.20
N ASP A 568 -2.48 -31.19 -7.78
CA ASP A 568 -2.87 -32.43 -7.09
C ASP A 568 -1.70 -33.40 -6.87
N ARG A 569 -0.59 -33.22 -7.61
CA ARG A 569 0.62 -34.03 -7.48
C ARG A 569 1.61 -33.47 -6.48
N VAL A 570 1.47 -32.21 -6.06
CA VAL A 570 2.34 -31.60 -5.06
C VAL A 570 1.99 -32.18 -3.68
N PRO A 571 2.93 -32.86 -2.99
CA PRO A 571 2.65 -33.44 -1.69
C PRO A 571 2.34 -32.35 -0.67
N LEU A 572 1.34 -32.60 0.18
CA LEU A 572 0.99 -31.68 1.26
C LEU A 572 2.16 -31.57 2.24
N TRP A 573 2.48 -30.33 2.62
CA TRP A 573 3.40 -30.09 3.72
C TRP A 573 2.74 -30.43 5.05
N ARG A 574 3.12 -31.59 5.60
CA ARG A 574 2.73 -32.04 6.94
C ARG A 574 3.83 -31.61 7.90
N GLY A 575 3.46 -30.82 8.91
CA GLY A 575 4.35 -30.43 9.99
C GLY A 575 4.55 -31.53 11.02
#